data_AF-A0A538BI87-F1
#
_entry.id   AF-A0A538BI87-F1
#
_cell.length_a   1.000
_cell.length_b   1.000
_cell.length_c   1.000
_cell.angle_alpha   90.00
_cell.angle_beta   90.00
_cell.angle_gamma   90.00
#
_symmetry.space_group_name_H-M   'P 1'
#
loop_
_entity.id
_entity.type
_entity.pdbx_description
1 polymer ?
#
loop_
_entity_poly.entity_id
_entity_poly.type
_entity_poly.pdbx_seq_one_letter_code
_entity_poly.pdbx_strand_id
1 'polypeptide(L)'
;MLTNEQSTVLSIVVPVWGTRHDLPRLLPALRRALEGVEPRSEILVCASDTSLRHIVEAAPAVFVESKGSGYGDILQTGIEAAQGDRVITMDADFAYAADFVPIIWAHRDDAEVVIGSRYVRGAVAEMGFSRRTASRLLNRVYRFGLSVPFHDLSSGFRLYRRRVLLDIQPLEAHGLDILPEIIVKAQCQGWRVIEVPFWYRGAEPWNRVRMVQFGLAYLETLGRLLSLRNSVRAADYDNRAFDSWIPLQRSWQRRRFEVVHSFMGPQASRSTLDIGCGSSRIVQTLPGVVGMDLGMHKLRWLRAPGRHLVQGSLTRLPFADAAFDTVICSEVIEHIPRDQVHLEELVRVVAPGGLLILGTPDYSRKRWLFLEWLYGKVFPNGYVKEHINRYTRAGLQRDLESLGLSIQNLRYVGGSEMIFSARVPAANSGTAAAAG
;
A
#
# COMPACT_ATOMS: atom_id res chain seq x y z
N MET A 1 35.82 18.25 -4.17
CA MET A 1 36.69 17.12 -4.53
C MET A 1 36.16 15.90 -3.80
N LEU A 2 36.09 14.76 -4.50
CA LEU A 2 35.67 13.41 -4.07
C LEU A 2 34.15 13.23 -3.96
N THR A 3 33.42 12.40 -4.72
CA THR A 3 33.70 11.50 -5.84
C THR A 3 32.36 11.33 -6.57
N ASN A 4 32.28 11.68 -7.86
CA ASN A 4 31.18 11.25 -8.72
C ASN A 4 31.45 9.80 -9.11
N GLU A 5 31.31 8.89 -8.14
CA GLU A 5 31.31 7.44 -8.38
C GLU A 5 29.95 7.08 -8.97
N GLN A 6 30.00 6.92 -10.29
CA GLN A 6 28.93 6.58 -11.21
C GLN A 6 28.11 5.36 -10.74
N SER A 7 26.94 5.61 -10.13
CA SER A 7 26.08 4.54 -9.57
C SER A 7 25.50 3.64 -10.66
N THR A 8 25.45 2.33 -10.39
CA THR A 8 24.65 1.38 -11.18
C THR A 8 23.19 1.84 -11.12
N VAL A 9 22.55 2.02 -12.28
CA VAL A 9 21.20 2.57 -12.36
C VAL A 9 20.14 1.47 -12.52
N LEU A 10 20.52 0.33 -13.12
CA LEU A 10 19.62 -0.78 -13.40
C LEU A 10 20.26 -2.14 -13.06
N SER A 11 19.58 -2.97 -12.27
CA SER A 11 19.94 -4.38 -12.09
C SER A 11 18.95 -5.27 -12.84
N ILE A 12 19.44 -6.17 -13.69
CA ILE A 12 18.65 -7.24 -14.30
C ILE A 12 18.86 -8.51 -13.48
N VAL A 13 17.81 -8.98 -12.81
CA VAL A 13 17.82 -10.20 -12.00
C VAL A 13 17.20 -11.34 -12.79
N VAL A 14 18.00 -12.37 -13.06
CA VAL A 14 17.64 -13.55 -13.86
C VAL A 14 17.69 -14.79 -12.96
N PRO A 15 16.59 -15.14 -12.25
CA PRO A 15 16.50 -16.40 -11.52
C PRO A 15 16.50 -17.59 -12.47
N VAL A 16 17.41 -18.53 -12.25
CA VAL A 16 17.47 -19.82 -12.93
C VAL A 16 16.94 -20.88 -11.97
N TRP A 17 15.73 -21.38 -12.24
CA TRP A 17 15.07 -22.36 -11.38
C TRP A 17 14.91 -23.71 -12.09
N GLY A 18 15.52 -24.75 -11.53
CA GLY A 18 15.59 -26.07 -12.14
C GLY A 18 16.65 -26.12 -13.26
N THR A 19 16.49 -27.06 -14.19
CA THR A 19 17.49 -27.36 -15.22
C THR A 19 17.28 -26.63 -16.55
N ARG A 20 16.18 -25.88 -16.69
CA ARG A 20 15.86 -25.16 -17.93
C ARG A 20 16.36 -23.73 -17.84
N HIS A 21 17.08 -23.34 -18.88
CA HIS A 21 17.52 -21.97 -19.12
C HIS A 21 18.01 -21.84 -20.56
N ASP A 22 18.05 -20.60 -21.06
CA ASP A 22 18.59 -20.25 -22.37
C ASP A 22 19.72 -19.21 -22.24
N LEU A 23 20.45 -19.23 -21.12
CA LEU A 23 21.53 -18.29 -20.79
C LEU A 23 22.50 -18.01 -21.97
N PRO A 24 22.96 -19.02 -22.75
CA PRO A 24 23.88 -18.76 -23.87
C PRO A 24 23.31 -17.82 -24.95
N ARG A 25 21.98 -17.79 -25.13
CA ARG A 25 21.31 -16.85 -26.07
C ARG A 25 20.76 -15.63 -25.36
N LEU A 26 20.29 -15.78 -24.12
CA LEU A 26 19.71 -14.70 -23.32
C LEU A 26 20.75 -13.65 -22.92
N LEU A 27 21.93 -14.03 -22.44
CA LEU A 27 22.93 -13.05 -21.97
C LEU A 27 23.44 -12.13 -23.11
N PRO A 28 23.75 -12.63 -24.32
CA PRO A 28 24.04 -11.76 -25.46
C PRO A 28 22.85 -10.91 -25.90
N ALA A 29 21.61 -11.43 -25.82
CA ALA A 29 20.42 -10.66 -26.16
C ALA A 29 20.16 -9.53 -25.17
N LEU A 30 20.33 -9.77 -23.86
CA LEU A 30 20.22 -8.75 -22.84
C LEU A 30 21.25 -7.65 -23.03
N ARG A 31 22.49 -8.01 -23.34
CA ARG A 31 23.52 -7.03 -23.66
C ARG A 31 23.08 -6.10 -24.79
N ARG A 32 22.60 -6.65 -25.91
CA ARG A 32 22.09 -5.83 -27.03
C ARG A 32 20.88 -4.99 -26.65
N ALA A 33 19.96 -5.54 -25.87
CA ALA A 33 18.79 -4.81 -25.40
C ALA A 33 19.18 -3.64 -24.48
N LEU A 34 20.21 -3.82 -23.64
CA LEU A 34 20.73 -2.81 -22.73
C LEU A 34 21.55 -1.74 -23.46
N GLU A 35 22.18 -2.05 -24.60
CA GLU A 35 22.81 -1.02 -25.45
C GLU A 35 21.78 0.02 -25.95
N GLY A 36 20.52 -0.37 -26.11
CA GLY A 36 19.41 0.53 -26.46
C GLY A 36 18.83 1.33 -25.29
N VAL A 37 19.39 1.18 -24.08
CA VAL A 37 18.89 1.77 -22.84
C VAL A 37 20.06 2.56 -22.21
N GLU A 38 19.87 3.85 -21.91
CA GLU A 38 20.98 4.73 -21.44
C GLU A 38 21.53 4.54 -19.98
N PRO A 39 21.05 3.66 -19.08
CA PRO A 39 21.66 3.47 -17.76
C PRO A 39 22.83 2.48 -17.77
N ARG A 40 23.79 2.70 -16.86
CA ARG A 40 24.70 1.62 -16.41
C ARG A 40 23.89 0.49 -15.81
N SER A 41 24.07 -0.71 -16.36
CA SER A 41 23.34 -1.89 -15.97
C SER A 41 24.24 -3.02 -15.49
N GLU A 42 23.78 -3.77 -14.51
CA GLU A 42 24.36 -5.07 -14.14
C GLU A 42 23.37 -6.20 -14.48
N ILE A 43 23.90 -7.38 -14.79
CA ILE A 43 23.11 -8.60 -14.99
C ILE A 43 23.50 -9.58 -13.88
N LEU A 44 22.53 -9.96 -13.06
CA LEU A 44 22.68 -10.90 -11.96
C LEU A 44 21.95 -12.19 -12.34
N VAL A 45 22.71 -13.27 -12.53
CA VAL A 45 22.15 -14.61 -12.75
C VAL A 45 22.16 -15.35 -11.43
N CYS A 46 20.97 -15.66 -10.91
CA CYS A 46 20.81 -16.23 -9.58
C CYS A 46 20.40 -17.70 -9.69
N ALA A 47 21.14 -18.61 -9.07
CA ALA A 47 20.83 -20.03 -9.12
C ALA A 47 21.38 -20.78 -7.90
N SER A 48 20.75 -21.90 -7.55
CA SER A 48 21.32 -22.86 -6.58
C SER A 48 22.33 -23.81 -7.25
N ASP A 49 22.24 -23.99 -8.57
CA ASP A 49 23.16 -24.82 -9.34
C ASP A 49 24.44 -24.05 -9.67
N THR A 50 25.49 -24.31 -8.89
CA THR A 50 26.81 -23.68 -9.05
C THR A 50 27.52 -24.10 -10.34
N SER A 51 27.08 -25.18 -10.99
CA SER A 51 27.65 -25.56 -12.28
C SER A 51 27.42 -24.50 -13.35
N LEU A 52 26.40 -23.64 -13.23
CA LEU A 52 26.11 -22.57 -14.18
C LEU A 52 27.13 -21.42 -14.16
N ARG A 53 27.99 -21.35 -13.14
CA ARG A 53 28.95 -20.26 -12.95
C ARG A 53 29.84 -20.03 -14.17
N HIS A 54 30.34 -21.10 -14.79
CA HIS A 54 31.20 -20.99 -15.98
C HIS A 54 30.48 -20.37 -17.20
N ILE A 55 29.17 -20.60 -17.34
CA ILE A 55 28.37 -20.02 -18.43
C ILE A 55 28.18 -18.52 -18.20
N VAL A 56 27.96 -18.13 -16.94
CA VAL A 56 27.70 -16.73 -16.55
C VAL A 56 28.98 -15.91 -16.62
N GLU A 57 30.10 -16.42 -16.11
CA GLU A 57 31.40 -15.74 -16.11
C GLU A 57 32.00 -15.58 -17.51
N ALA A 58 31.54 -16.38 -18.49
CA ALA A 58 31.88 -16.20 -19.90
C ALA A 58 31.16 -14.99 -20.55
N ALA A 59 30.24 -14.34 -19.83
CA ALA A 59 29.49 -13.16 -20.25
C ALA A 59 29.70 -12.00 -19.25
N PRO A 60 29.37 -10.75 -19.61
CA PRO A 60 29.39 -9.62 -18.67
C PRO A 60 28.19 -9.68 -17.70
N ALA A 61 28.13 -10.75 -16.91
CA ALA A 61 27.11 -11.01 -15.93
C ALA A 61 27.75 -11.57 -14.64
N VAL A 62 27.06 -11.41 -13.52
CA VAL A 62 27.52 -11.86 -12.21
C VAL A 62 26.69 -13.06 -11.79
N PHE A 63 27.37 -14.16 -11.42
CA PHE A 63 26.71 -15.30 -10.82
C PHE A 63 26.48 -15.04 -9.33
N VAL A 64 25.23 -15.22 -8.87
CA VAL A 64 24.86 -15.09 -7.47
C VAL A 64 24.31 -16.43 -6.98
N GLU A 65 25.01 -17.03 -6.04
CA GLU A 65 24.61 -18.32 -5.47
C GLU A 65 23.39 -18.15 -4.55
N SER A 66 22.33 -18.88 -4.82
CA SER A 66 21.08 -18.84 -4.06
C SER A 66 21.20 -19.59 -2.73
N LYS A 67 20.67 -18.98 -1.65
CA LYS A 67 20.60 -19.59 -0.32
C LYS A 67 19.57 -20.74 -0.24
N GLY A 68 18.60 -20.76 -1.15
CA GLY A 68 17.53 -21.78 -1.21
C GLY A 68 17.31 -22.30 -2.63
N SER A 69 16.44 -23.29 -2.78
CA SER A 69 16.15 -23.96 -4.05
C SER A 69 14.76 -23.64 -4.63
N GLY A 70 13.92 -22.94 -3.87
CA GLY A 70 12.65 -22.43 -4.34
C GLY A 70 12.84 -21.24 -5.28
N TYR A 71 11.93 -21.06 -6.24
CA TYR A 71 11.96 -19.90 -7.15
C TYR A 71 11.98 -18.57 -6.37
N GLY A 72 11.21 -18.48 -5.27
CA GLY A 72 11.18 -17.30 -4.42
C GLY A 72 12.48 -17.06 -3.68
N ASP A 73 13.17 -18.11 -3.23
CA ASP A 73 14.48 -17.97 -2.58
C ASP A 73 15.54 -17.44 -3.56
N ILE A 74 15.53 -17.97 -4.78
CA ILE A 74 16.45 -17.56 -5.85
C ILE A 74 16.18 -16.11 -6.27
N LEU A 75 14.91 -15.76 -6.44
CA LEU A 75 14.50 -14.40 -6.78
C LEU A 75 14.90 -13.41 -5.67
N GLN A 76 14.66 -13.76 -4.40
CA GLN A 76 15.04 -12.93 -3.25
C GLN A 76 16.55 -12.73 -3.18
N THR A 77 17.34 -13.79 -3.38
CA THR A 77 18.81 -13.69 -3.42
C THR A 77 19.25 -12.66 -4.48
N GLY A 78 18.64 -12.67 -5.66
CA GLY A 78 18.93 -11.68 -6.70
C GLY A 78 18.49 -10.27 -6.37
N ILE A 79 17.32 -10.11 -5.74
CA ILE A 79 16.83 -8.81 -5.26
C ILE A 79 17.74 -8.23 -4.16
N GLU A 80 18.24 -9.08 -3.25
CA GLU A 80 19.19 -8.69 -2.20
C GLU A 80 20.54 -8.26 -2.78
N ALA A 81 21.02 -8.95 -3.83
CA ALA A 81 22.28 -8.65 -4.49
C ALA A 81 22.21 -7.41 -5.41
N ALA A 82 21.03 -7.05 -5.91
CA ALA A 82 20.84 -5.92 -6.81
C ALA A 82 21.23 -4.58 -6.17
N GLN A 83 22.07 -3.82 -6.87
CA GLN A 83 22.58 -2.52 -6.43
C GLN A 83 21.86 -1.34 -7.10
N GLY A 84 21.24 -1.56 -8.26
CA GLY A 84 20.62 -0.53 -9.07
C GLY A 84 19.37 0.09 -8.46
N ASP A 85 19.14 1.38 -8.72
CA ASP A 85 17.92 2.09 -8.29
C ASP A 85 16.63 1.52 -8.89
N ARG A 86 16.78 0.82 -10.02
CA ARG A 86 15.74 0.04 -10.69
C ARG A 86 16.16 -1.41 -10.78
N VAL A 87 15.20 -2.30 -10.60
CA VAL A 87 15.41 -3.75 -10.71
C VAL A 87 14.43 -4.29 -11.74
N ILE A 88 14.92 -4.97 -12.76
CA ILE A 88 14.08 -5.78 -13.66
C ILE A 88 14.28 -7.24 -13.30
N THR A 89 13.19 -7.97 -13.10
CA THR A 89 13.22 -9.43 -12.95
C THR A 89 12.75 -10.09 -14.24
N MET A 90 13.33 -11.22 -14.62
CA MET A 90 12.90 -11.96 -15.81
C MET A 90 13.23 -13.46 -15.74
N ASP A 91 12.48 -14.27 -16.48
CA ASP A 91 12.73 -15.72 -16.56
C ASP A 91 13.98 -16.01 -17.42
N ALA A 92 14.78 -16.99 -17.01
CA ALA A 92 15.99 -17.42 -17.73
C ALA A 92 15.71 -18.23 -19.01
N ASP A 93 14.46 -18.62 -19.24
CA ASP A 93 14.06 -19.62 -20.24
C ASP A 93 14.01 -19.09 -21.69
N PHE A 94 13.94 -17.78 -21.89
CA PHE A 94 13.60 -17.22 -23.21
C PHE A 94 14.44 -15.98 -23.58
N ALA A 95 15.32 -16.12 -24.57
CA ALA A 95 16.14 -15.01 -25.06
C ALA A 95 15.33 -13.79 -25.55
N TYR A 96 14.15 -14.00 -26.18
CA TYR A 96 13.28 -12.91 -26.67
C TYR A 96 12.72 -12.01 -25.55
N ALA A 97 12.75 -12.45 -24.29
CA ALA A 97 12.35 -11.59 -23.18
C ALA A 97 13.25 -10.35 -23.06
N ALA A 98 14.49 -10.44 -23.54
CA ALA A 98 15.42 -9.32 -23.60
C ALA A 98 14.89 -8.16 -24.46
N ASP A 99 14.19 -8.45 -25.56
CA ASP A 99 13.66 -7.43 -26.48
C ASP A 99 12.57 -6.55 -25.82
N PHE A 100 11.99 -7.01 -24.71
CA PHE A 100 11.01 -6.27 -23.94
C PHE A 100 11.62 -5.38 -22.85
N VAL A 101 12.93 -5.48 -22.59
CA VAL A 101 13.63 -4.63 -21.60
C VAL A 101 13.50 -3.14 -21.94
N PRO A 102 13.76 -2.67 -23.18
CA PRO A 102 13.57 -1.27 -23.53
C PRO A 102 12.12 -0.80 -23.38
N ILE A 103 11.15 -1.68 -23.68
CA ILE A 103 9.72 -1.38 -23.59
C ILE A 103 9.32 -1.15 -22.13
N ILE A 104 9.64 -2.09 -21.23
CA ILE A 104 9.28 -1.93 -19.81
C ILE A 104 10.04 -0.76 -19.17
N TRP A 105 11.28 -0.51 -19.61
CA TRP A 105 12.10 0.62 -19.18
C TRP A 105 11.49 1.98 -19.56
N ALA A 106 10.84 2.09 -20.72
CA ALA A 106 10.16 3.32 -21.14
C ALA A 106 9.06 3.75 -20.13
N HIS A 107 8.47 2.80 -19.40
CA HIS A 107 7.41 3.02 -18.42
C HIS A 107 7.91 3.21 -16.97
N ARG A 108 9.23 3.31 -16.73
CA ARG A 108 9.85 3.38 -15.39
C ARG A 108 9.40 4.55 -14.50
N ASP A 109 8.86 5.61 -15.12
CA ASP A 109 8.43 6.83 -14.43
C ASP A 109 6.90 6.93 -14.31
N ASP A 110 6.16 6.05 -14.98
CA ASP A 110 4.69 5.99 -14.90
C ASP A 110 4.23 5.41 -13.55
N ALA A 111 5.02 4.52 -12.96
CA ALA A 111 4.73 3.81 -11.73
C ALA A 111 6.01 3.34 -11.00
N GLU A 112 5.87 2.91 -9.74
CA GLU A 112 6.99 2.29 -9.03
C GLU A 112 7.15 0.80 -9.28
N VAL A 113 6.10 0.15 -9.78
CA VAL A 113 6.14 -1.23 -10.27
C VAL A 113 5.46 -1.28 -11.64
N VAL A 114 6.13 -1.89 -12.60
CA VAL A 114 5.59 -2.14 -13.93
C VAL A 114 5.59 -3.65 -14.16
N ILE A 115 4.43 -4.21 -14.47
CA ILE A 115 4.26 -5.64 -14.74
C ILE A 115 4.19 -5.84 -16.25
N GLY A 116 5.09 -6.65 -16.80
CA GLY A 116 4.92 -7.23 -18.13
C GLY A 116 3.79 -8.26 -18.09
N SER A 117 2.59 -7.81 -18.45
CA SER A 117 1.35 -8.56 -18.27
C SER A 117 0.96 -9.32 -19.53
N ARG A 118 0.60 -10.59 -19.34
CA ARG A 118 0.15 -11.53 -20.38
C ARG A 118 -1.34 -11.42 -20.69
N TYR A 119 -2.07 -10.66 -19.87
CA TYR A 119 -3.54 -10.68 -19.84
C TYR A 119 -4.19 -9.30 -20.02
N VAL A 120 -3.39 -8.28 -20.34
CA VAL A 120 -3.89 -6.96 -20.78
C VAL A 120 -4.06 -6.91 -22.31
N ARG A 121 -4.77 -5.88 -22.79
CA ARG A 121 -4.96 -5.64 -24.22
C ARG A 121 -3.62 -5.49 -24.93
N GLY A 122 -3.43 -6.19 -26.05
CA GLY A 122 -2.19 -6.19 -26.83
C GLY A 122 -1.15 -7.21 -26.36
N ALA A 123 -1.38 -7.91 -25.24
CA ALA A 123 -0.51 -8.98 -24.78
C ALA A 123 -0.78 -10.30 -25.52
N VAL A 124 0.26 -11.14 -25.62
CA VAL A 124 0.17 -12.48 -26.22
C VAL A 124 0.77 -13.49 -25.24
N ALA A 125 0.09 -14.61 -25.02
CA ALA A 125 0.56 -15.67 -24.14
C ALA A 125 0.53 -17.02 -24.85
N GLU A 126 1.63 -17.39 -25.49
CA GLU A 126 1.85 -18.70 -26.10
C GLU A 126 2.25 -19.71 -25.05
N MET A 127 1.31 -20.54 -24.61
CA MET A 127 1.57 -21.60 -23.64
C MET A 127 0.54 -22.71 -23.83
N GLY A 128 0.87 -23.93 -23.41
CA GLY A 128 -0.04 -25.07 -23.46
C GLY A 128 -1.39 -24.78 -22.76
N PHE A 129 -2.47 -25.36 -23.29
CA PHE A 129 -3.84 -25.05 -22.84
C PHE A 129 -4.04 -25.21 -21.33
N SER A 130 -3.54 -26.29 -20.73
CA SER A 130 -3.65 -26.54 -19.28
C SER A 130 -3.00 -25.43 -18.44
N ARG A 131 -1.77 -25.05 -18.79
CA ARG A 131 -1.03 -23.97 -18.12
C ARG A 131 -1.72 -22.61 -18.30
N ARG A 132 -2.22 -22.33 -19.51
CA ARG A 132 -2.95 -21.08 -19.79
C ARG A 132 -4.19 -20.95 -18.92
N THR A 133 -4.99 -22.00 -18.84
CA THR A 133 -6.22 -22.03 -18.06
C THR A 133 -5.92 -21.92 -16.56
N ALA A 134 -4.95 -22.69 -16.05
CA ALA A 134 -4.54 -22.62 -14.65
C ALA A 134 -4.04 -21.22 -14.25
N SER A 135 -3.18 -20.61 -15.07
CA SER A 135 -2.67 -19.26 -14.80
C SER A 135 -3.78 -18.20 -14.81
N ARG A 136 -4.72 -18.27 -15.75
CA ARG A 136 -5.87 -17.35 -15.78
C ARG A 136 -6.79 -17.53 -14.57
N LEU A 137 -7.05 -18.77 -14.17
CA LEU A 137 -7.86 -19.06 -12.99
C LEU A 137 -7.20 -18.51 -11.72
N LEU A 138 -5.90 -18.77 -11.54
CA LEU A 138 -5.12 -18.27 -10.41
C LEU A 138 -5.19 -16.75 -10.31
N ASN A 139 -4.89 -16.05 -11.41
CA ASN A 139 -4.94 -14.58 -11.45
C ASN A 139 -6.34 -14.04 -11.16
N ARG A 140 -7.39 -14.72 -11.66
CA ARG A 140 -8.77 -14.36 -11.37
C ARG A 140 -9.11 -14.51 -9.88
N VAL A 141 -8.71 -15.62 -9.27
CA VAL A 141 -8.93 -15.88 -7.83
C VAL A 141 -8.22 -14.81 -6.99
N TYR A 142 -6.94 -14.52 -7.28
CA TYR A 142 -6.19 -13.50 -6.55
C TYR A 142 -6.77 -12.10 -6.75
N ARG A 143 -7.09 -11.72 -8.00
CA ARG A 143 -7.67 -10.42 -8.32
C ARG A 143 -8.94 -10.13 -7.54
N PHE A 144 -9.90 -11.05 -7.60
CA PHE A 144 -11.20 -10.87 -6.94
C PHE A 144 -11.11 -11.10 -5.43
N GLY A 145 -10.44 -12.18 -5.00
CA GLY A 145 -10.31 -12.52 -3.59
C GLY A 145 -9.58 -11.44 -2.78
N LEU A 146 -8.53 -10.84 -3.35
CA LEU A 146 -7.76 -9.78 -2.70
C LEU A 146 -8.23 -8.37 -3.04
N SER A 147 -9.25 -8.24 -3.91
CA SER A 147 -9.77 -6.97 -4.40
C SER A 147 -8.66 -6.05 -4.91
N VAL A 148 -7.86 -6.56 -5.84
CA VAL A 148 -6.76 -5.83 -6.49
C VAL A 148 -7.06 -5.65 -7.99
N PRO A 149 -6.59 -4.58 -8.65
CA PRO A 149 -7.01 -4.26 -10.01
C PRO A 149 -6.23 -5.01 -11.12
N PHE A 150 -5.24 -5.83 -10.77
CA PHE A 150 -4.28 -6.40 -11.72
C PHE A 150 -4.76 -7.69 -12.40
N HIS A 151 -4.42 -7.86 -13.68
CA HIS A 151 -4.76 -9.03 -14.49
C HIS A 151 -3.68 -10.11 -14.42
N ASP A 152 -2.42 -9.76 -14.19
CA ASP A 152 -1.30 -10.69 -14.18
C ASP A 152 -0.37 -10.54 -12.95
N LEU A 153 -0.82 -11.08 -11.81
CA LEU A 153 -0.05 -11.18 -10.58
C LEU A 153 1.01 -12.29 -10.61
N SER A 154 1.01 -13.17 -11.61
CA SER A 154 1.94 -14.31 -11.69
C SER A 154 3.00 -14.17 -12.78
N SER A 155 3.13 -13.00 -13.40
CA SER A 155 4.24 -12.71 -14.33
C SER A 155 5.55 -12.48 -13.58
N GLY A 156 6.64 -13.11 -14.01
CA GLY A 156 7.99 -12.88 -13.51
C GLY A 156 8.72 -11.71 -14.18
N PHE A 157 8.20 -11.21 -15.31
CA PHE A 157 8.80 -10.08 -16.04
C PHE A 157 8.28 -8.74 -15.50
N ARG A 158 9.10 -8.04 -14.71
CA ARG A 158 8.67 -6.84 -13.98
C ARG A 158 9.82 -5.86 -13.83
N LEU A 159 9.48 -4.57 -13.75
CA LEU A 159 10.37 -3.50 -13.36
C LEU A 159 9.91 -2.94 -12.00
N TYR A 160 10.85 -2.70 -11.11
CA TYR A 160 10.62 -2.12 -9.79
C TYR A 160 11.53 -0.92 -9.56
N ARG A 161 11.06 0.08 -8.82
CA ARG A 161 11.98 0.91 -8.02
C ARG A 161 12.49 0.08 -6.86
N ARG A 162 13.80 0.06 -6.62
CA ARG A 162 14.43 -0.76 -5.57
C ARG A 162 13.81 -0.53 -4.19
N ARG A 163 13.48 0.71 -3.84
CA ARG A 163 12.78 1.06 -2.58
C ARG A 163 11.48 0.28 -2.36
N VAL A 164 10.76 -0.10 -3.41
CA VAL A 164 9.54 -0.91 -3.28
C VAL A 164 9.88 -2.28 -2.69
N LEU A 165 10.94 -2.92 -3.21
CA LEU A 165 11.37 -4.23 -2.78
C LEU A 165 11.91 -4.23 -1.34
N LEU A 166 12.42 -3.09 -0.87
CA LEU A 166 12.83 -2.87 0.52
C LEU A 166 11.61 -2.65 1.44
N ASP A 167 10.67 -1.80 1.03
CA ASP A 167 9.47 -1.45 1.81
C ASP A 167 8.53 -2.64 2.11
N ILE A 168 8.57 -3.69 1.28
CA ILE A 168 7.64 -4.83 1.38
C ILE A 168 8.20 -6.02 2.17
N GLN A 169 9.42 -5.93 2.69
CA GLN A 169 10.04 -7.00 3.46
C GLN A 169 9.36 -7.21 4.84
N PRO A 170 9.43 -8.42 5.41
CA PRO A 170 9.97 -9.66 4.83
C PRO A 170 9.03 -10.26 3.77
N LEU A 171 9.56 -11.01 2.81
CA LEU A 171 8.76 -11.86 1.92
C LEU A 171 8.72 -13.29 2.47
N GLU A 172 7.53 -13.90 2.53
CA GLU A 172 7.36 -15.21 3.17
C GLU A 172 7.25 -16.39 2.18
N ALA A 173 6.90 -16.13 0.92
CA ALA A 173 6.79 -17.19 -0.08
C ALA A 173 8.15 -17.60 -0.64
N HIS A 174 8.36 -18.92 -0.68
CA HIS A 174 9.57 -19.56 -1.19
C HIS A 174 9.41 -20.04 -2.65
N GLY A 175 8.18 -20.13 -3.16
CA GLY A 175 7.87 -20.63 -4.49
C GLY A 175 7.52 -19.54 -5.51
N LEU A 176 6.80 -19.93 -6.56
CA LEU A 176 6.25 -18.99 -7.57
C LEU A 176 5.19 -18.05 -6.99
N ASP A 177 4.61 -18.41 -5.85
CA ASP A 177 3.65 -17.63 -5.08
C ASP A 177 4.24 -16.35 -4.46
N ILE A 178 5.57 -16.18 -4.49
CA ILE A 178 6.22 -14.89 -4.22
C ILE A 178 5.80 -13.79 -5.20
N LEU A 179 5.48 -14.16 -6.45
CA LEU A 179 5.14 -13.22 -7.49
C LEU A 179 3.88 -12.41 -7.13
N PRO A 180 2.73 -13.03 -6.78
CA PRO A 180 1.59 -12.26 -6.31
C PRO A 180 1.84 -11.60 -4.95
N GLU A 181 2.62 -12.21 -4.05
CA GLU A 181 2.93 -11.63 -2.74
C GLU A 181 3.58 -10.25 -2.86
N ILE A 182 4.61 -10.11 -3.70
CA ILE A 182 5.31 -8.85 -3.95
C ILE A 182 4.33 -7.75 -4.39
N ILE A 183 3.46 -8.04 -5.35
CA ILE A 183 2.52 -7.05 -5.90
C ILE A 183 1.48 -6.64 -4.87
N VAL A 184 0.95 -7.61 -4.13
CA VAL A 184 -0.08 -7.34 -3.12
C VAL A 184 0.50 -6.55 -1.95
N LYS A 185 1.71 -6.89 -1.48
CA LYS A 185 2.42 -6.12 -0.47
C LYS A 185 2.76 -4.71 -0.96
N ALA A 186 3.21 -4.55 -2.21
CA ALA A 186 3.47 -3.23 -2.80
C ALA A 186 2.20 -2.36 -2.82
N GLN A 187 1.06 -2.93 -3.22
CA GLN A 187 -0.24 -2.26 -3.19
C GLN A 187 -0.66 -1.89 -1.76
N CYS A 188 -0.48 -2.80 -0.78
CA CYS A 188 -0.75 -2.52 0.63
C CYS A 188 0.15 -1.42 1.20
N GLN A 189 1.33 -1.19 0.62
CA GLN A 189 2.20 -0.06 0.94
C GLN A 189 1.87 1.21 0.14
N GLY A 190 0.80 1.22 -0.67
CA GLY A 190 0.36 2.37 -1.46
C GLY A 190 1.21 2.67 -2.69
N TRP A 191 2.13 1.77 -3.09
CA TRP A 191 2.91 1.93 -4.31
C TRP A 191 2.03 1.85 -5.55
N ARG A 192 2.37 2.63 -6.60
CA ARG A 192 1.65 2.58 -7.86
C ARG A 192 2.18 1.43 -8.68
N VAL A 193 1.28 0.61 -9.16
CA VAL A 193 1.55 -0.56 -9.99
C VAL A 193 0.77 -0.42 -11.28
N ILE A 194 1.41 -0.64 -12.42
CA ILE A 194 0.76 -0.67 -13.74
C ILE A 194 1.08 -1.97 -14.48
N GLU A 195 0.29 -2.26 -15.51
CA GLU A 195 0.48 -3.41 -16.39
C GLU A 195 0.72 -2.93 -17.81
N VAL A 196 1.77 -3.45 -18.45
CA VAL A 196 2.11 -3.21 -19.86
C VAL A 196 2.01 -4.52 -20.64
N PRO A 197 1.60 -4.50 -21.92
CA PRO A 197 1.47 -5.73 -22.69
C PRO A 197 2.83 -6.41 -22.89
N PHE A 198 2.85 -7.73 -22.68
CA PHE A 198 4.04 -8.55 -22.84
C PHE A 198 3.73 -9.78 -23.71
N TRP A 199 4.61 -10.10 -24.66
CA TRP A 199 4.53 -11.36 -25.40
C TRP A 199 5.30 -12.44 -24.64
N TYR A 200 4.53 -13.29 -23.99
CA TYR A 200 5.06 -14.46 -23.31
C TYR A 200 5.01 -15.69 -24.21
N ARG A 201 6.13 -16.40 -24.28
CA ARG A 201 6.22 -17.74 -24.87
C ARG A 201 6.70 -18.70 -23.79
N GLY A 202 5.91 -19.73 -23.51
CA GLY A 202 6.18 -20.73 -22.48
C GLY A 202 6.22 -22.14 -23.08
N ALA A 203 7.35 -22.83 -22.92
CA ALA A 203 7.64 -24.07 -23.62
C ALA A 203 6.88 -25.32 -23.10
N GLU A 204 6.43 -25.37 -21.84
CA GLU A 204 5.87 -26.62 -21.27
C GLU A 204 4.50 -26.53 -20.61
N PRO A 205 3.67 -27.58 -20.78
CA PRO A 205 2.53 -27.86 -19.91
C PRO A 205 2.99 -28.26 -18.50
N TRP A 206 2.20 -27.91 -17.49
CA TRP A 206 2.43 -28.42 -16.14
C TRP A 206 1.89 -29.84 -16.00
N ASN A 207 2.64 -30.71 -15.33
CA ASN A 207 2.15 -32.02 -14.91
C ASN A 207 1.26 -31.89 -13.65
N ARG A 208 0.42 -32.90 -13.39
CA ARG A 208 -0.58 -32.84 -12.29
C ARG A 208 0.05 -32.66 -10.91
N VAL A 209 1.19 -33.30 -10.66
CA VAL A 209 1.89 -33.23 -9.35
C VAL A 209 2.37 -31.80 -9.07
N ARG A 210 3.02 -31.15 -10.04
CA ARG A 210 3.44 -29.75 -9.93
C ARG A 210 2.25 -28.83 -9.73
N MET A 211 1.13 -29.07 -10.43
CA MET A 211 -0.09 -28.27 -10.24
C MET A 211 -0.64 -28.34 -8.81
N VAL A 212 -0.64 -29.51 -8.18
CA VAL A 212 -1.13 -29.67 -6.79
C VAL A 212 -0.17 -28.99 -5.81
N GLN A 213 1.13 -29.22 -5.95
CA GLN A 213 2.15 -28.60 -5.07
C GLN A 213 2.09 -27.08 -5.14
N PHE A 214 2.03 -26.50 -6.35
CA PHE A 214 1.85 -25.06 -6.51
C PHE A 214 0.51 -24.61 -5.94
N GLY A 215 -0.58 -25.35 -6.20
CA GLY A 215 -1.90 -25.03 -5.70
C GLY A 215 -1.94 -24.82 -4.18
N LEU A 216 -1.31 -25.72 -3.41
CA LEU A 216 -1.26 -25.61 -1.96
C LEU A 216 -0.47 -24.37 -1.48
N ALA A 217 0.71 -24.12 -2.04
CA ALA A 217 1.51 -22.93 -1.71
C ALA A 217 0.75 -21.62 -2.04
N TYR A 218 0.13 -21.56 -3.21
CA TYR A 218 -0.71 -20.41 -3.59
C TYR A 218 -1.94 -20.24 -2.68
N LEU A 219 -2.52 -21.30 -2.14
CA LEU A 219 -3.65 -21.19 -1.20
C LEU A 219 -3.19 -20.65 0.16
N GLU A 220 -2.05 -21.11 0.66
CA GLU A 220 -1.46 -20.62 1.90
C GLU A 220 -1.13 -19.12 1.79
N THR A 221 -0.43 -18.75 0.72
CA THR A 221 -0.10 -17.35 0.41
C THR A 221 -1.36 -16.49 0.22
N LEU A 222 -2.40 -17.02 -0.42
CA LEU A 222 -3.68 -16.33 -0.55
C LEU A 222 -4.31 -16.07 0.84
N GLY A 223 -4.27 -17.03 1.75
CA GLY A 223 -4.75 -16.87 3.13
C GLY A 223 -4.01 -15.77 3.89
N ARG A 224 -2.67 -15.77 3.84
CA ARG A 224 -1.84 -14.70 4.45
C ARG A 224 -2.17 -13.33 3.86
N LEU A 225 -2.27 -13.23 2.54
CA LEU A 225 -2.56 -11.98 1.85
C LEU A 225 -4.00 -11.51 2.09
N LEU A 226 -4.98 -12.41 2.23
CA LEU A 226 -6.35 -12.06 2.64
C LEU A 226 -6.37 -11.44 4.03
N SER A 227 -5.56 -11.97 4.97
CA SER A 227 -5.40 -11.39 6.30
C SER A 227 -4.80 -9.98 6.21
N LEU A 228 -3.70 -9.81 5.46
CA LEU A 228 -3.06 -8.52 5.26
C LEU A 228 -4.00 -7.49 4.62
N ARG A 229 -4.70 -7.86 3.54
CA ARG A 229 -5.63 -6.96 2.83
C ARG A 229 -6.76 -6.47 3.73
N ASN A 230 -7.26 -7.33 4.62
CA ASN A 230 -8.33 -7.00 5.57
C ASN A 230 -7.83 -6.41 6.90
N SER A 231 -6.58 -5.96 6.96
CA SER A 231 -6.02 -5.22 8.08
C SER A 231 -5.87 -3.73 7.76
N VAL A 232 -5.83 -2.88 8.79
CA VAL A 232 -5.59 -1.43 8.66
C VAL A 232 -4.24 -1.10 8.04
N ARG A 233 -3.30 -2.05 8.06
CA ARG A 233 -1.97 -1.96 7.42
C ARG A 233 -2.06 -1.86 5.90
N ALA A 234 -3.18 -2.26 5.28
CA ALA A 234 -3.40 -2.05 3.86
C ALA A 234 -3.69 -0.57 3.59
N ALA A 235 -2.90 0.05 2.72
CA ALA A 235 -2.97 1.48 2.43
C ALA A 235 -4.35 1.96 1.97
N ASP A 236 -5.14 1.11 1.33
CA ASP A 236 -6.46 1.40 0.77
C ASP A 236 -7.62 0.81 1.61
N TYR A 237 -7.34 0.37 2.84
CA TYR A 237 -8.32 -0.33 3.68
C TYR A 237 -9.65 0.42 3.81
N ASP A 238 -9.63 1.70 4.19
CA ASP A 238 -10.83 2.50 4.47
C ASP A 238 -11.63 2.75 3.19
N ASN A 239 -10.92 3.06 2.10
CA ASN A 239 -11.55 3.22 0.80
C ASN A 239 -12.25 1.92 0.34
N ARG A 240 -11.57 0.78 0.49
CA ARG A 240 -12.14 -0.53 0.15
C ARG A 240 -13.26 -0.93 1.09
N ALA A 241 -13.17 -0.57 2.37
CA ALA A 241 -14.21 -0.79 3.36
C ALA A 241 -15.49 0.00 3.01
N PHE A 242 -15.35 1.22 2.49
CA PHE A 242 -16.45 2.07 2.04
C PHE A 242 -17.26 1.48 0.87
N ASP A 243 -16.61 0.73 -0.02
CA ASP A 243 -17.23 0.03 -1.15
C ASP A 243 -17.23 -1.50 -0.96
N SER A 244 -17.12 -1.94 0.30
CA SER A 244 -17.01 -3.36 0.63
C SER A 244 -18.25 -4.15 0.21
N TRP A 245 -18.02 -5.37 -0.25
CA TRP A 245 -19.06 -6.36 -0.44
C TRP A 245 -19.70 -6.81 0.90
N ILE A 246 -19.01 -6.64 2.02
CA ILE A 246 -19.51 -6.94 3.37
C ILE A 246 -20.47 -5.81 3.80
N PRO A 247 -21.80 -6.06 3.91
CA PRO A 247 -22.78 -5.00 4.08
C PRO A 247 -22.59 -4.19 5.37
N LEU A 248 -22.24 -4.85 6.49
CA LEU A 248 -22.06 -4.17 7.77
C LEU A 248 -20.89 -3.19 7.74
N GLN A 249 -19.73 -3.63 7.25
CA GLN A 249 -18.53 -2.80 7.11
C GLN A 249 -18.81 -1.59 6.20
N ARG A 250 -19.44 -1.83 5.05
CA ARG A 250 -19.83 -0.78 4.10
C ARG A 250 -20.77 0.25 4.71
N SER A 251 -21.86 -0.20 5.34
CA SER A 251 -22.84 0.69 5.97
C SER A 251 -22.22 1.52 7.08
N TRP A 252 -21.30 0.94 7.85
CA TRP A 252 -20.59 1.64 8.91
C TRP A 252 -19.74 2.79 8.37
N GLN A 253 -18.87 2.51 7.40
CA GLN A 253 -17.99 3.52 6.79
C GLN A 253 -18.77 4.63 6.08
N ARG A 254 -19.83 4.27 5.35
CA ARG A 254 -20.72 5.25 4.70
C ARG A 254 -21.43 6.13 5.72
N ARG A 255 -21.92 5.55 6.82
CA ARG A 255 -22.61 6.32 7.85
C ARG A 255 -21.66 7.24 8.62
N ARG A 256 -20.42 6.82 8.90
CA ARG A 256 -19.37 7.68 9.44
C ARG A 256 -19.11 8.88 8.54
N PHE A 257 -18.89 8.64 7.25
CA PHE A 257 -18.72 9.68 6.25
C PHE A 257 -19.92 10.65 6.23
N GLU A 258 -21.15 10.14 6.20
CA GLU A 258 -22.37 10.97 6.24
C GLU A 258 -22.47 11.83 7.50
N VAL A 259 -22.14 11.27 8.68
CA VAL A 259 -22.21 12.00 9.94
C VAL A 259 -21.17 13.12 9.97
N VAL A 260 -19.91 12.82 9.66
CA VAL A 260 -18.83 13.81 9.61
C VAL A 260 -19.19 14.91 8.61
N HIS A 261 -19.59 14.55 7.39
CA HIS A 261 -20.00 15.50 6.37
C HIS A 261 -21.23 16.33 6.79
N SER A 262 -22.16 15.76 7.56
CA SER A 262 -23.33 16.51 8.07
C SER A 262 -22.98 17.55 9.14
N PHE A 263 -21.83 17.40 9.81
CA PHE A 263 -21.33 18.37 10.78
C PHE A 263 -20.49 19.46 10.13
N MET A 264 -19.93 19.20 8.95
CA MET A 264 -19.22 20.19 8.17
C MET A 264 -20.18 21.30 7.74
N GLY A 265 -19.91 22.54 8.17
CA GLY A 265 -20.68 23.70 7.74
C GLY A 265 -20.31 24.15 6.31
N PRO A 266 -20.99 25.17 5.74
CA PRO A 266 -20.69 25.71 4.41
C PRO A 266 -19.23 26.16 4.24
N GLN A 267 -18.60 26.55 5.36
CA GLN A 267 -17.21 27.04 5.44
C GLN A 267 -16.17 25.92 5.31
N ALA A 268 -16.55 24.65 5.48
CA ALA A 268 -15.63 23.51 5.47
C ALA A 268 -14.99 23.22 4.10
N SER A 269 -15.37 23.96 3.05
CA SER A 269 -14.75 23.91 1.72
C SER A 269 -13.55 24.86 1.57
N ARG A 270 -13.27 25.72 2.56
CA ARG A 270 -12.23 26.76 2.46
C ARG A 270 -10.91 26.37 3.11
N SER A 271 -10.94 25.86 4.34
CA SER A 271 -9.75 25.41 5.06
C SER A 271 -10.11 24.28 6.02
N THR A 272 -9.88 23.03 5.59
CA THR A 272 -10.18 21.84 6.38
C THR A 272 -8.97 20.92 6.49
N LEU A 273 -8.70 20.44 7.69
CA LEU A 273 -7.69 19.43 7.99
C LEU A 273 -8.37 18.12 8.40
N ASP A 274 -7.99 17.01 7.76
CA ASP A 274 -8.38 15.64 8.17
C ASP A 274 -7.17 14.94 8.77
N ILE A 275 -7.16 14.76 10.09
CA ILE A 275 -6.07 14.16 10.87
C ILE A 275 -6.32 12.66 11.02
N GLY A 276 -5.30 11.85 10.72
CA GLY A 276 -5.45 10.40 10.61
C GLY A 276 -6.30 10.05 9.40
N CYS A 277 -6.08 10.74 8.28
CA CYS A 277 -6.97 10.65 7.13
C CYS A 277 -7.02 9.25 6.49
N GLY A 278 -6.05 8.38 6.78
CA GLY A 278 -5.99 7.02 6.25
C GLY A 278 -6.17 6.99 4.74
N SER A 279 -7.12 6.18 4.27
CA SER A 279 -7.60 6.19 2.88
C SER A 279 -9.01 6.77 2.75
N SER A 280 -9.38 7.68 3.64
CA SER A 280 -10.71 8.25 3.80
C SER A 280 -11.28 8.80 2.49
N ARG A 281 -12.61 8.70 2.37
CA ARG A 281 -13.36 9.28 1.25
C ARG A 281 -13.42 10.81 1.36
N ILE A 282 -13.27 11.37 2.55
CA ILE A 282 -13.33 12.83 2.83
C ILE A 282 -12.27 13.57 1.99
N VAL A 283 -11.00 13.21 2.14
CA VAL A 283 -9.87 13.79 1.37
C VAL A 283 -10.03 13.57 -0.15
N GLN A 284 -10.77 12.54 -0.56
CA GLN A 284 -10.98 12.23 -1.98
C GLN A 284 -12.11 13.04 -2.61
N THR A 285 -13.13 13.45 -1.83
CA THR A 285 -14.35 14.07 -2.36
C THR A 285 -14.46 15.56 -2.09
N LEU A 286 -13.75 16.08 -1.08
CA LEU A 286 -13.84 17.49 -0.70
C LEU A 286 -12.62 18.26 -1.21
N PRO A 287 -12.82 19.29 -2.06
CA PRO A 287 -11.71 20.09 -2.57
C PRO A 287 -11.07 20.89 -1.44
N GLY A 288 -9.74 21.07 -1.52
CA GLY A 288 -9.00 21.91 -0.56
C GLY A 288 -8.77 21.28 0.81
N VAL A 289 -9.22 20.04 1.07
CA VAL A 289 -8.90 19.33 2.32
C VAL A 289 -7.42 18.99 2.35
N VAL A 290 -6.76 19.34 3.45
CA VAL A 290 -5.43 18.85 3.79
C VAL A 290 -5.59 17.54 4.54
N GLY A 291 -5.07 16.45 3.98
CA GLY A 291 -5.01 15.15 4.66
C GLY A 291 -3.70 15.00 5.41
N MET A 292 -3.74 14.65 6.68
CA MET A 292 -2.57 14.33 7.48
C MET A 292 -2.66 12.90 8.02
N ASP A 293 -1.57 12.14 7.90
CA ASP A 293 -1.48 10.80 8.48
C ASP A 293 -0.04 10.51 8.93
N LEU A 294 0.11 9.67 9.96
CA LEU A 294 1.43 9.20 10.39
C LEU A 294 2.01 8.19 9.38
N GLY A 295 1.15 7.36 8.82
CA GLY A 295 1.46 6.27 7.90
C GLY A 295 1.68 6.76 6.48
N MET A 296 2.95 6.85 6.06
CA MET A 296 3.30 7.25 4.69
C MET A 296 2.67 6.35 3.61
N HIS A 297 2.40 5.08 3.90
CA HIS A 297 1.72 4.16 2.99
C HIS A 297 0.30 4.63 2.62
N LYS A 298 -0.46 5.20 3.57
CA LYS A 298 -1.78 5.78 3.36
C LYS A 298 -1.72 7.02 2.45
N LEU A 299 -0.81 7.94 2.77
CA LEU A 299 -0.59 9.15 1.99
C LEU A 299 -0.12 8.85 0.57
N ARG A 300 0.76 7.85 0.42
CA ARG A 300 1.24 7.39 -0.90
C ARG A 300 0.10 6.83 -1.75
N TRP A 301 -0.85 6.13 -1.15
CA TRP A 301 -2.04 5.66 -1.85
C TRP A 301 -3.00 6.82 -2.21
N LEU A 302 -3.19 7.76 -1.29
CA LEU A 302 -4.02 8.94 -1.52
C LEU A 302 -3.46 9.92 -2.55
N ARG A 303 -2.19 9.82 -2.97
CA ARG A 303 -1.59 10.80 -3.89
C ARG A 303 -2.41 10.95 -5.19
N ALA A 304 -2.78 12.17 -5.50
CA ALA A 304 -3.34 12.57 -6.78
C ALA A 304 -3.06 14.06 -7.01
N PRO A 305 -3.08 14.54 -8.26
CA PRO A 305 -2.97 15.97 -8.54
C PRO A 305 -3.97 16.79 -7.70
N GLY A 306 -3.51 17.89 -7.11
CA GLY A 306 -4.34 18.80 -6.32
C GLY A 306 -4.65 18.35 -4.89
N ARG A 307 -4.16 17.19 -4.43
CA ARG A 307 -4.30 16.78 -3.01
C ARG A 307 -3.15 17.30 -2.17
N HIS A 308 -3.48 17.95 -1.06
CA HIS A 308 -2.52 18.39 -0.05
C HIS A 308 -2.40 17.31 1.02
N LEU A 309 -1.26 16.63 1.06
CA LEU A 309 -1.00 15.52 1.97
C LEU A 309 0.24 15.80 2.80
N VAL A 310 0.14 15.62 4.11
CA VAL A 310 1.22 15.90 5.06
C VAL A 310 1.46 14.67 5.93
N GLN A 311 2.70 14.22 6.02
CA GLN A 311 3.06 13.22 7.03
C GLN A 311 3.29 13.92 8.37
N GLY A 312 2.58 13.50 9.41
CA GLY A 312 2.67 14.15 10.72
C GLY A 312 2.13 13.30 11.85
N SER A 313 2.51 13.65 13.08
CA SER A 313 2.02 13.02 14.30
C SER A 313 0.99 13.91 14.97
N LEU A 314 -0.05 13.32 15.55
CA LEU A 314 -1.02 14.05 16.36
C LEU A 314 -0.37 14.66 17.62
N THR A 315 0.72 14.07 18.11
CA THR A 315 1.43 14.57 19.31
C THR A 315 2.01 15.96 19.12
N ARG A 316 2.30 16.36 17.88
CA ARG A 316 2.74 17.70 17.51
C ARG A 316 2.42 17.97 16.04
N LEU A 317 1.42 18.81 15.81
CA LEU A 317 0.90 19.10 14.49
C LEU A 317 1.84 20.08 13.74
N PRO A 318 2.25 19.76 12.50
CA PRO A 318 3.16 20.59 11.70
C PRO A 318 2.44 21.78 11.02
N PHE A 319 1.51 22.40 11.74
CA PHE A 319 0.68 23.51 11.26
C PHE A 319 0.74 24.70 12.23
N ALA A 320 0.62 25.89 11.67
CA ALA A 320 0.53 27.12 12.45
C ALA A 320 -0.76 27.15 13.29
N ASP A 321 -0.76 27.99 14.32
CA ASP A 321 -1.94 28.27 15.12
C ASP A 321 -3.05 28.85 14.23
N ALA A 322 -4.30 28.48 14.51
CA ALA A 322 -5.47 28.98 13.81
C ALA A 322 -5.44 28.80 12.26
N ALA A 323 -4.75 27.77 11.76
CA ALA A 323 -4.59 27.54 10.32
C ALA A 323 -5.86 27.03 9.62
N PHE A 324 -6.78 26.38 10.34
CA PHE A 324 -7.94 25.70 9.75
C PHE A 324 -9.28 26.14 10.35
N ASP A 325 -10.29 26.36 9.50
CA ASP A 325 -11.65 26.66 9.96
C ASP A 325 -12.35 25.41 10.49
N THR A 326 -11.98 24.23 9.98
CA THR A 326 -12.52 22.94 10.40
C THR A 326 -11.41 21.90 10.52
N VAL A 327 -11.36 21.20 11.65
CA VAL A 327 -10.44 20.07 11.87
C VAL A 327 -11.25 18.83 12.16
N ILE A 328 -10.94 17.76 11.44
CA ILE A 328 -11.53 16.43 11.61
C ILE A 328 -10.45 15.54 12.22
N CYS A 329 -10.80 14.84 13.28
CA CYS A 329 -9.98 13.80 13.90
C CYS A 329 -10.93 12.67 14.27
N SER A 330 -11.09 11.69 13.40
CA SER A 330 -12.05 10.59 13.62
C SER A 330 -11.32 9.27 13.63
N GLU A 331 -11.45 8.56 14.74
CA GLU A 331 -10.88 7.23 14.98
C GLU A 331 -9.35 7.21 15.00
N VAL A 332 -8.77 8.10 15.82
CA VAL A 332 -7.32 8.32 15.92
C VAL A 332 -6.87 8.31 17.37
N ILE A 333 -7.55 9.07 18.24
CA ILE A 333 -7.15 9.28 19.63
C ILE A 333 -7.16 8.01 20.48
N GLU A 334 -7.96 7.01 20.12
CA GLU A 334 -8.01 5.71 20.79
C GLU A 334 -6.74 4.87 20.58
N HIS A 335 -5.96 5.16 19.54
CA HIS A 335 -4.75 4.42 19.17
C HIS A 335 -3.47 4.98 19.80
N ILE A 336 -3.54 6.15 20.44
CA ILE A 336 -2.40 6.86 20.99
C ILE A 336 -2.40 6.68 22.51
N PRO A 337 -1.27 6.40 23.18
CA PRO A 337 -1.20 6.37 24.64
C PRO A 337 -1.77 7.65 25.27
N ARG A 338 -2.57 7.53 26.34
CA ARG A 338 -3.34 8.66 26.90
C ARG A 338 -2.50 9.88 27.30
N ASP A 339 -1.27 9.64 27.76
CA ASP A 339 -0.28 10.65 28.12
C ASP A 339 0.27 11.45 26.92
N GLN A 340 0.06 10.94 25.70
CA GLN A 340 0.51 11.57 24.46
C GLN A 340 -0.63 12.22 23.66
N VAL A 341 -1.88 12.06 24.10
CA VAL A 341 -3.04 12.70 23.46
C VAL A 341 -3.16 14.13 23.97
N HIS A 342 -2.62 15.08 23.22
CA HIS A 342 -2.74 16.51 23.50
C HIS A 342 -3.93 17.09 22.74
N LEU A 343 -5.11 17.07 23.36
CA LEU A 343 -6.31 17.69 22.77
C LEU A 343 -6.11 19.21 22.55
N GLU A 344 -5.25 19.87 23.33
CA GLU A 344 -4.91 21.28 23.11
C GLU A 344 -4.28 21.51 21.73
N GLU A 345 -3.50 20.54 21.24
CA GLU A 345 -2.85 20.64 19.93
C GLU A 345 -3.87 20.61 18.79
N LEU A 346 -4.93 19.80 18.93
CA LEU A 346 -6.07 19.81 18.00
C LEU A 346 -6.77 21.16 17.99
N VAL A 347 -6.97 21.76 19.17
CA VAL A 347 -7.65 23.05 19.32
C VAL A 347 -6.78 24.19 18.79
N ARG A 348 -5.46 24.14 19.01
CA ARG A 348 -4.49 25.17 18.60
C ARG A 348 -4.55 25.47 17.10
N VAL A 349 -4.68 24.43 16.27
CA VAL A 349 -4.69 24.58 14.81
C VAL A 349 -6.06 25.00 14.26
N VAL A 350 -7.11 24.99 15.08
CA VAL A 350 -8.45 25.46 14.70
C VAL A 350 -8.54 26.97 14.90
N ALA A 351 -9.03 27.67 13.89
CA ALA A 351 -9.25 29.11 13.95
C ALA A 351 -10.27 29.47 15.05
N PRO A 352 -10.17 30.65 15.68
CA PRO A 352 -11.16 31.10 16.66
C PRO A 352 -12.57 31.10 16.05
N GLY A 353 -13.53 30.50 16.76
CA GLY A 353 -14.89 30.29 16.23
C GLY A 353 -15.02 29.12 15.25
N GLY A 354 -13.93 28.44 14.90
CA GLY A 354 -13.88 27.27 14.03
C GLY A 354 -14.44 26.00 14.67
N LEU A 355 -14.43 24.91 13.91
CA LEU A 355 -15.08 23.65 14.26
C LEU A 355 -14.08 22.50 14.42
N LEU A 356 -14.17 21.78 15.54
CA LEU A 356 -13.52 20.49 15.75
C LEU A 356 -14.55 19.36 15.62
N ILE A 357 -14.31 18.41 14.73
CA ILE A 357 -15.07 17.17 14.59
C ILE A 357 -14.21 16.02 15.12
N LEU A 358 -14.64 15.42 16.24
CA LEU A 358 -13.87 14.40 16.96
C LEU A 358 -14.68 13.10 17.08
N GLY A 359 -14.15 12.01 16.53
CA GLY A 359 -14.80 10.69 16.54
C GLY A 359 -13.95 9.64 17.25
N THR A 360 -14.57 8.79 18.07
CA THR A 360 -13.91 7.64 18.72
C THR A 360 -14.96 6.63 19.24
N PRO A 361 -14.60 5.36 19.52
CA PRO A 361 -15.52 4.41 20.12
C PRO A 361 -15.92 4.77 21.55
N ASP A 362 -17.19 4.51 21.88
CA ASP A 362 -17.76 4.70 23.21
C ASP A 362 -17.76 3.38 24.01
N TYR A 363 -16.74 3.22 24.86
CA TYR A 363 -16.55 2.03 25.68
C TYR A 363 -17.57 1.91 26.84
N SER A 364 -18.42 2.90 27.05
CA SER A 364 -19.54 2.77 28.00
C SER A 364 -20.66 1.86 27.47
N ARG A 365 -20.65 1.54 26.16
CA ARG A 365 -21.70 0.73 25.53
C ARG A 365 -21.27 -0.71 25.29
N LYS A 366 -22.01 -1.65 25.90
CA LYS A 366 -21.79 -3.11 25.78
C LYS A 366 -21.81 -3.65 24.34
N ARG A 367 -22.46 -2.95 23.40
CA ARG A 367 -22.50 -3.33 21.98
C ARG A 367 -21.12 -3.28 21.32
N TRP A 368 -20.27 -2.33 21.70
CA TRP A 368 -18.90 -2.26 21.17
C TRP A 368 -18.08 -3.47 21.61
N LEU A 369 -18.10 -3.80 22.90
CA LEU A 369 -17.40 -4.96 23.46
C LEU A 369 -17.81 -6.28 22.79
N PHE A 370 -19.10 -6.42 22.44
CA PHE A 370 -19.59 -7.57 21.70
C PHE A 370 -19.12 -7.60 20.23
N LEU A 371 -19.17 -6.46 19.54
CA LEU A 371 -18.67 -6.33 18.17
C LEU A 371 -17.17 -6.58 18.11
N GLU A 372 -16.40 -6.01 19.03
CA GLU A 372 -14.96 -6.19 19.19
C GLU A 372 -14.61 -7.67 19.39
N TRP A 373 -15.33 -8.39 20.27
CA TRP A 373 -15.17 -9.84 20.44
C TRP A 373 -15.48 -10.64 19.17
N LEU A 374 -16.58 -10.29 18.47
CA LEU A 374 -17.00 -10.98 17.25
C LEU A 374 -16.00 -10.75 16.11
N TYR A 375 -15.58 -9.50 15.89
CA TYR A 375 -14.57 -9.14 14.89
C TYR A 375 -13.22 -9.76 15.21
N GLY A 376 -12.82 -9.82 16.49
CA GLY A 376 -11.57 -10.45 16.91
C GLY A 376 -11.54 -11.96 16.65
N LYS A 377 -12.70 -12.63 16.67
CA LYS A 377 -12.80 -14.05 16.29
C LYS A 377 -12.78 -14.29 14.79
N VAL A 378 -13.38 -13.39 14.00
CA VAL A 378 -13.50 -13.55 12.53
C VAL A 378 -12.28 -13.01 11.79
N PHE A 379 -11.64 -11.96 12.34
CA PHE A 379 -10.46 -11.31 11.79
C PHE A 379 -9.44 -11.09 12.93
N PRO A 380 -8.65 -12.11 13.29
CA PRO A 380 -7.73 -12.06 14.44
C PRO A 380 -6.63 -10.99 14.37
N ASN A 381 -6.46 -10.35 13.21
CA ASN A 381 -5.56 -9.22 12.94
C ASN A 381 -6.29 -7.94 12.46
N GLY A 382 -7.62 -7.91 12.58
CA GLY A 382 -8.42 -6.70 12.36
C GLY A 382 -8.42 -5.78 13.58
N TYR A 383 -9.05 -4.60 13.44
CA TYR A 383 -9.27 -3.45 14.36
C TYR A 383 -9.12 -3.62 15.90
N VAL A 384 -9.23 -4.82 16.44
CA VAL A 384 -9.45 -5.15 17.86
C VAL A 384 -8.20 -5.04 18.75
N LYS A 385 -6.98 -5.01 18.18
CA LYS A 385 -5.74 -5.00 19.00
C LYS A 385 -5.09 -3.62 19.17
N GLU A 386 -5.66 -2.56 18.61
CA GLU A 386 -4.97 -1.25 18.54
C GLU A 386 -5.63 -0.14 19.37
N HIS A 387 -6.77 -0.39 20.03
CA HIS A 387 -7.43 0.62 20.86
C HIS A 387 -6.89 0.55 22.29
N ILE A 388 -5.85 1.33 22.55
CA ILE A 388 -5.16 1.35 23.84
C ILE A 388 -5.93 2.22 24.84
N ASN A 389 -6.63 3.25 24.35
CA ASN A 389 -7.45 4.14 25.18
C ASN A 389 -8.94 3.85 25.06
N ARG A 390 -9.62 3.94 26.21
CA ARG A 390 -11.07 3.72 26.32
C ARG A 390 -11.78 5.01 26.68
N TYR A 391 -12.27 5.71 25.67
CA TYR A 391 -13.08 6.91 25.85
C TYR A 391 -14.53 6.56 26.20
N THR A 392 -15.15 7.46 26.95
CA THR A 392 -16.59 7.44 27.22
C THR A 392 -17.17 8.79 26.84
N ARG A 393 -18.44 8.83 26.46
CA ARG A 393 -19.13 10.09 26.12
C ARG A 393 -18.91 11.17 27.19
N ALA A 394 -19.15 10.85 28.45
CA ALA A 394 -19.05 11.81 29.56
C ALA A 394 -17.60 12.21 29.90
N GLY A 395 -16.62 11.34 29.62
CA GLY A 395 -15.21 11.68 29.76
C GLY A 395 -14.78 12.69 28.69
N LEU A 396 -14.99 12.32 27.42
CA LEU A 396 -14.56 13.15 26.30
C LEU A 396 -15.28 14.50 26.26
N GLN A 397 -16.57 14.53 26.60
CA GLN A 397 -17.31 15.78 26.73
C GLN A 397 -16.68 16.72 27.76
N ARG A 398 -16.32 16.21 28.95
CA ARG A 398 -15.64 17.03 29.99
C ARG A 398 -14.27 17.51 29.53
N ASP A 399 -13.51 16.67 28.84
CA ASP A 399 -12.18 17.02 28.32
C ASP A 399 -12.26 18.12 27.24
N LEU A 400 -13.32 18.14 26.42
CA LEU A 400 -13.54 19.21 25.43
C LEU A 400 -14.03 20.51 26.09
N GLU A 401 -14.94 20.40 27.05
CA GLU A 401 -15.49 21.55 27.79
C GLU A 401 -14.41 22.23 28.66
N SER A 402 -13.46 21.47 29.23
CA SER A 402 -12.35 22.04 30.02
C SER A 402 -11.38 22.86 29.17
N LEU A 403 -11.31 22.60 27.86
CA LEU A 403 -10.58 23.40 26.87
C LEU A 403 -11.40 24.59 26.34
N GLY A 404 -12.61 24.81 26.89
CA GLY A 404 -13.49 25.91 26.52
C GLY A 404 -14.33 25.65 25.27
N LEU A 405 -14.35 24.44 24.72
CA LEU A 405 -15.14 24.15 23.51
C LEU A 405 -16.62 23.99 23.84
N SER A 406 -17.47 24.52 22.96
CA SER A 406 -18.93 24.36 23.05
C SER A 406 -19.41 23.25 22.12
N ILE A 407 -19.91 22.14 22.68
CA ILE A 407 -20.44 21.02 21.90
C ILE A 407 -21.72 21.43 21.18
N GLN A 408 -21.73 21.28 19.85
CA GLN A 408 -22.84 21.64 18.98
C GLN A 408 -23.72 20.42 18.66
N ASN A 409 -23.10 19.30 18.31
CA ASN A 409 -23.80 18.07 17.95
C ASN A 409 -23.04 16.83 18.45
N LEU A 410 -23.80 15.76 18.67
CA LEU A 410 -23.29 14.42 18.95
C LEU A 410 -24.14 13.40 18.18
N ARG A 411 -23.52 12.53 17.40
CA ARG A 411 -24.18 11.41 16.73
C ARG A 411 -23.41 10.12 16.94
N TYR A 412 -24.12 9.00 16.80
CA TYR A 412 -23.52 7.68 16.86
C TYR A 412 -23.57 6.96 15.51
N VAL A 413 -22.50 6.23 15.20
CA VAL A 413 -22.44 5.24 14.12
C VAL A 413 -22.53 3.86 14.75
N GLY A 414 -23.42 3.00 14.23
CA GLY A 414 -23.64 1.65 14.76
C GLY A 414 -24.10 1.57 16.22
N GLY A 415 -24.39 2.71 16.85
CA GLY A 415 -24.75 2.81 18.27
C GLY A 415 -23.58 2.64 19.24
N SER A 416 -22.33 2.70 18.76
CA SER A 416 -21.12 2.53 19.59
C SER A 416 -19.96 3.43 19.23
N GLU A 417 -19.84 3.91 18.00
CA GLU A 417 -18.88 4.96 17.66
C GLU A 417 -19.56 6.31 17.87
N MET A 418 -18.96 7.19 18.66
CA MET A 418 -19.48 8.53 18.93
C MET A 418 -18.69 9.58 18.16
N ILE A 419 -19.39 10.53 17.53
CA ILE A 419 -18.79 11.64 16.80
C ILE A 419 -19.35 12.94 17.35
N PHE A 420 -18.47 13.77 17.90
CA PHE A 420 -18.76 15.11 18.38
C PHE A 420 -18.46 16.14 17.28
N SER A 421 -19.24 17.22 17.29
CA SER A 421 -18.83 18.49 16.70
C SER A 421 -18.83 19.54 17.81
N ALA A 422 -17.72 20.24 17.97
CA ALA A 422 -17.51 21.22 19.03
C ALA A 422 -16.89 22.49 18.45
N ARG A 423 -17.38 23.65 18.88
CA ARG A 423 -16.93 24.96 18.40
C ARG A 423 -15.86 25.50 19.34
N VAL A 424 -14.74 25.96 18.77
CA VAL A 424 -13.69 26.67 19.50
C VAL A 424 -14.17 28.08 19.83
N PRO A 425 -13.87 28.63 21.02
CA PRO A 425 -14.24 30.01 21.37
C PRO A 425 -13.86 31.00 20.27
N ALA A 426 -14.74 31.95 19.99
CA ALA A 426 -14.36 33.11 19.20
C ALA A 426 -13.28 33.88 19.97
N ALA A 427 -12.33 34.50 19.25
CA ALA A 427 -11.44 35.45 19.90
C ALA A 427 -12.33 36.53 20.53
N ASN A 428 -12.15 36.80 21.83
CA ASN A 428 -12.83 37.91 22.47
C ASN A 428 -12.57 39.15 21.61
N SER A 429 -13.61 39.68 20.98
CA SER A 429 -13.62 41.02 20.43
C SER A 429 -13.51 41.96 21.62
N GLY A 430 -12.29 42.10 22.14
CA GLY A 430 -11.98 43.07 23.18
C GLY A 430 -12.34 44.45 22.66
N THR A 431 -13.47 44.96 23.15
CA THR A 431 -13.68 46.34 23.56
C THR A 431 -12.58 47.32 23.11
N ALA A 432 -12.68 47.80 21.87
CA ALA A 432 -12.28 49.17 21.56
C ALA A 432 -13.39 50.10 22.05
N ALA A 433 -13.52 50.22 23.38
CA ALA A 433 -14.36 51.20 24.03
C ALA A 433 -13.47 52.02 24.95
N ALA A 434 -13.19 53.25 24.48
CA ALA A 434 -12.93 54.46 25.26
C ALA A 434 -12.03 54.35 26.51
N ALA A 435 -10.76 54.75 26.36
CA ALA A 435 -10.05 55.56 27.35
C ALA A 435 -8.75 56.11 26.73
N GLY A 436 -8.66 57.44 26.60
CA GLY A 436 -7.47 58.17 26.16
C GLY A 436 -7.82 59.33 25.26
#